data_AF-A0A7Y2DU62-F1
#
_entry.id   AF-A0A7Y2DU62-F1
#
_cell.length_a   1.000
_cell.length_b   1.000
_cell.length_c   1.000
_cell.angle_alpha   90.00
_cell.angle_beta   90.00
_cell.angle_gamma   90.00
#
_symmetry.space_group_name_H-M   'P 1'
#
loop_
_entity.id
_entity.type
_entity.pdbx_description
1 polymer ?
#
loop_
_entity_poly.entity_id
_entity_poly.type
_entity_poly.pdbx_seq_one_letter_code
_entity_poly.pdbx_strand_id
1 'polypeptide(L)'
;MQETIDQMPNDIERFPMVPIRDVVIFPFTKVAFKIGRPSSVKALETAMKGERNIFLATQHDATVDEPNPDQIYKIGTIGRILQAQRQDNGQIKVVVEG
;
A
#
# COMPACT_ATOMS: atom_id res chain seq x y z
N MET A 1 0.38 -39.28 -1.17
CA MET A 1 1.02 -38.08 -1.74
C MET A 1 0.71 -36.97 -0.75
N GLN A 2 1.62 -36.67 0.17
CA GLN A 2 1.38 -35.70 1.23
C GLN A 2 1.37 -34.32 0.58
N GLU A 3 0.22 -33.64 0.58
CA GLU A 3 0.13 -32.24 0.18
C GLU A 3 1.09 -31.44 1.07
N THR A 4 2.12 -30.84 0.48
CA THR A 4 3.00 -29.91 1.16
C THR A 4 2.15 -28.71 1.54
N ILE A 5 1.69 -28.68 2.79
CA ILE A 5 1.10 -27.48 3.39
C ILE A 5 2.24 -26.46 3.34
N ASP A 6 2.07 -25.46 2.48
CA ASP A 6 2.95 -24.29 2.37
C ASP A 6 2.91 -23.54 3.72
N GLN A 7 3.66 -24.04 4.69
CA GLN A 7 3.82 -23.40 5.98
C GLN A 7 4.74 -22.21 5.77
N MET A 8 4.12 -21.05 5.49
CA MET A 8 4.80 -19.78 5.54
C MET A 8 5.54 -19.67 6.88
N PRO A 9 6.83 -19.29 6.88
CA PRO A 9 7.56 -19.00 8.09
C PRO A 9 6.77 -18.09 9.05
N ASN A 10 6.86 -18.37 10.35
CA ASN A 10 6.06 -17.69 11.39
C ASN A 10 6.33 -16.17 11.49
N ASP A 11 7.35 -15.67 10.81
CA ASP A 11 7.77 -14.27 10.72
C ASP A 11 7.28 -13.57 9.44
N ILE A 12 6.46 -14.22 8.61
CA ILE A 12 5.89 -13.58 7.41
C ILE A 12 4.50 -13.00 7.72
N GLU A 13 4.43 -11.68 7.65
CA GLU A 13 3.18 -10.93 7.72
C GLU A 13 2.72 -10.45 6.34
N ARG A 14 1.39 -10.36 6.15
CA ARG A 14 0.79 -9.87 4.90
C ARG A 14 0.13 -8.52 5.15
N PHE A 15 0.49 -7.54 4.34
CA PHE A 15 -0.07 -6.20 4.40
C PHE A 15 -0.82 -5.85 3.10
N PRO A 16 -1.93 -5.11 3.18
CA PRO A 16 -2.49 -4.46 2.00
C PRO A 16 -1.45 -3.48 1.43
N MET A 17 -1.34 -3.44 0.10
CA MET A 17 -0.33 -2.65 -0.60
C MET A 17 -0.97 -1.53 -1.43
N VAL A 18 -0.35 -0.36 -1.44
CA VAL A 18 -0.64 0.71 -2.42
C VAL A 18 0.62 1.05 -3.21
N PRO A 19 0.59 0.94 -4.56
CA PRO A 19 1.69 1.40 -5.40
C PRO A 19 1.76 2.93 -5.41
N ILE A 20 2.96 3.46 -5.19
CA ILE A 20 3.27 4.89 -5.18
C ILE A 20 3.97 5.28 -6.48
N ARG A 21 3.60 6.44 -7.02
CA ARG A 21 4.11 6.92 -8.30
C ARG A 21 5.16 8.02 -8.17
N ASP A 22 4.79 9.09 -7.47
CA ASP A 22 5.50 10.38 -7.59
C ASP A 22 6.59 10.57 -6.53
N VAL A 23 6.57 9.75 -5.46
CA VAL A 23 7.45 9.91 -4.29
C VAL A 23 7.90 8.56 -3.74
N VAL A 24 9.06 8.55 -3.09
CA VAL A 24 9.49 7.44 -2.23
C VAL A 24 9.26 7.86 -0.79
N ILE A 25 8.56 7.02 -0.02
CA ILE A 25 8.28 7.26 1.40
C ILE A 25 9.34 6.50 2.19
N PHE A 26 10.03 7.18 3.09
CA PHE A 26 11.05 6.58 3.96
C PHE A 26 10.50 6.38 5.38
N PRO A 27 11.11 5.48 6.18
CA PRO A 27 10.80 5.35 7.59
C PRO A 27 10.82 6.70 8.32
N PHE A 28 9.87 6.90 9.22
CA PHE A 28 9.69 8.09 10.06
C PHE A 28 9.31 9.37 9.30
N THR A 29 8.98 9.28 8.00
CA THR A 29 8.55 10.44 7.21
C THR A 29 7.03 10.56 7.17
N LYS A 30 6.51 11.78 7.37
CA LYS A 30 5.08 12.07 7.23
C LYS A 30 4.79 12.60 5.83
N VAL A 31 3.95 11.90 5.09
CA VAL A 31 3.62 12.23 3.70
C VAL A 31 2.12 12.17 3.48
N ALA A 32 1.60 13.07 2.65
CA ALA A 32 0.21 13.07 2.23
C ALA A 32 0.11 12.81 0.72
N PHE A 33 -0.78 11.92 0.31
CA PHE A 33 -1.03 11.61 -1.10
C PHE A 33 -2.52 11.32 -1.35
N LYS A 34 -2.90 11.24 -2.64
CA LYS A 34 -4.28 11.00 -3.06
C LYS A 34 -4.42 9.58 -3.59
N ILE A 35 -5.49 8.91 -3.18
CA ILE A 35 -5.87 7.59 -3.66
C ILE A 35 -7.18 7.72 -4.44
N GLY A 36 -7.20 7.22 -5.67
CA GLY A 36 -8.40 7.19 -6.52
C GLY A 36 -8.63 5.86 -7.25
N ARG A 37 -7.59 5.03 -7.40
CA ARG A 37 -7.69 3.74 -8.08
C ARG A 37 -8.51 2.75 -7.25
N PRO A 38 -9.47 2.02 -7.82
CA PRO A 38 -10.32 1.09 -7.06
C PRO A 38 -9.52 0.06 -6.24
N SER A 39 -8.42 -0.47 -6.79
CA SER A 39 -7.52 -1.41 -6.10
C SER A 39 -6.86 -0.78 -4.87
N SER A 40 -6.36 0.45 -5.00
CA SER A 40 -5.73 1.19 -3.89
C SER A 40 -6.75 1.63 -2.83
N VAL A 41 -7.98 1.98 -3.22
CA VAL A 41 -9.07 2.27 -2.28
C VAL A 41 -9.39 1.02 -1.47
N LYS A 42 -9.50 -0.14 -2.12
CA LYS A 42 -9.74 -1.42 -1.43
C LYS A 42 -8.61 -1.76 -0.46
N ALA A 43 -7.35 -1.57 -0.85
CA ALA A 43 -6.20 -1.78 0.02
C ALA A 43 -6.24 -0.86 1.26
N LEU A 44 -6.56 0.42 1.07
CA LEU A 44 -6.73 1.38 2.16
C LEU A 44 -7.85 0.96 3.11
N GLU A 45 -9.01 0.57 2.60
CA GLU A 45 -10.14 0.11 3.41
C GLU A 45 -9.81 -1.17 4.20
N THR A 46 -9.07 -2.09 3.60
CA THR A 46 -8.57 -3.28 4.29
C THR A 46 -7.60 -2.89 5.42
N ALA A 47 -6.66 -1.98 5.17
CA ALA A 47 -5.73 -1.49 6.19
C ALA A 47 -6.46 -0.81 7.36
N MET A 48 -7.44 0.03 7.06
CA MET A 48 -8.24 0.77 8.04
C MET A 48 -9.10 -0.12 8.94
N LYS A 49 -9.44 -1.33 8.50
CA LYS A 49 -10.15 -2.34 9.30
C LYS A 49 -9.22 -3.12 10.23
N GLY A 50 -7.92 -3.17 9.93
CA GLY A 50 -6.90 -3.81 10.75
C GLY A 50 -6.12 -2.79 11.58
N GLU A 51 -4.82 -3.00 11.68
CA GLU A 51 -3.91 -2.16 12.48
C GLU A 51 -3.53 -0.83 11.83
N ARG A 52 -4.15 -0.49 10.69
CA ARG A 52 -3.85 0.72 9.90
C ARG A 52 -2.44 0.74 9.30
N ASN A 53 -1.80 -0.42 9.23
CA ASN A 53 -0.54 -0.61 8.51
C ASN A 53 -0.81 -0.87 7.03
N ILE A 54 -0.01 -0.25 6.17
CA ILE A 54 -0.10 -0.37 4.72
C ILE A 54 1.30 -0.47 4.14
N PHE A 55 1.50 -1.37 3.18
CA PHE A 55 2.77 -1.50 2.47
C PHE A 55 2.81 -0.52 1.29
N LEU A 56 3.85 0.30 1.24
CA LEU A 56 4.04 1.36 0.26
C LEU A 56 5.30 1.06 -0.54
N ALA A 57 5.14 0.78 -1.83
CA ALA A 57 6.25 0.53 -2.74
C ALA A 57 6.04 1.31 -4.03
N THR A 58 7.13 1.73 -4.66
CA THR A 58 7.03 2.47 -5.93
C THR A 58 6.78 1.52 -7.11
N GLN A 59 6.11 2.02 -8.14
CA GLN A 59 6.03 1.36 -9.45
C GLN A 59 7.27 1.72 -10.31
N HIS A 60 7.66 0.83 -11.21
CA HIS A 60 8.83 1.04 -12.09
C HIS A 60 8.61 2.20 -13.06
N ASP A 61 7.43 2.27 -13.67
CA ASP A 61 7.04 3.32 -14.60
C ASP A 61 5.83 4.07 -14.04
N ALA A 62 6.02 5.36 -13.79
CA ALA A 62 4.99 6.23 -13.26
C ALA A 62 3.78 6.41 -14.20
N THR A 63 3.97 6.28 -15.51
CA THR A 63 2.90 6.49 -16.49
C THR A 63 1.85 5.37 -16.52
N VAL A 64 2.13 4.24 -15.88
CA VAL A 64 1.24 3.07 -15.83
C VAL A 64 0.19 3.25 -14.73
N ASP A 65 -1.07 3.44 -15.11
CA ASP A 65 -2.17 3.62 -14.16
C ASP A 65 -2.54 2.34 -13.41
N GLU A 66 -2.39 1.15 -14.01
CA GLU A 66 -2.69 -0.13 -13.36
C GLU A 66 -1.47 -1.06 -13.46
N PRO A 67 -0.47 -0.90 -12.56
CA PRO A 67 0.72 -1.71 -12.60
C PRO A 67 0.42 -3.14 -12.14
N ASN A 68 0.98 -4.11 -12.86
CA ASN A 68 1.02 -5.51 -12.45
C ASN A 68 2.04 -5.72 -11.32
N PRO A 69 1.96 -6.83 -10.57
CA PRO A 69 2.87 -7.11 -9.46
C PRO A 69 4.36 -7.11 -9.81
N ASP A 70 4.73 -7.47 -11.04
CA ASP A 70 6.10 -7.47 -11.56
C ASP A 70 6.61 -6.07 -11.94
N GLN A 71 5.72 -5.08 -12.00
CA GLN A 71 6.02 -3.67 -12.28
C GLN A 71 6.15 -2.84 -10.99
N ILE A 72 6.11 -3.48 -9.82
CA ILE A 72 6.24 -2.85 -8.51
C ILE A 72 7.54 -3.32 -7.87
N TYR A 73 8.28 -2.37 -7.28
CA TYR A 73 9.49 -2.72 -6.55
C TYR A 73 9.16 -3.62 -5.35
N LYS A 74 9.97 -4.67 -5.16
CA LYS A 74 9.77 -5.66 -4.07
C LYS A 74 10.09 -5.10 -2.68
N ILE A 75 10.86 -4.01 -2.63
CA ILE A 75 11.25 -3.34 -1.39
C ILE A 75 10.47 -2.04 -1.31
N GLY A 76 9.92 -1.78 -0.12
CA GLY A 76 9.15 -0.59 0.19
C GLY A 76 9.14 -0.33 1.69
N THR A 77 8.16 0.44 2.13
CA THR A 77 8.04 0.88 3.52
C THR A 77 6.67 0.49 4.06
N ILE A 78 6.65 -0.03 5.28
CA ILE A 78 5.40 -0.24 6.02
C ILE A 78 5.04 1.09 6.67
N GLY A 79 3.98 1.72 6.16
CA GLY A 79 3.48 2.98 6.70
C GLY A 79 2.25 2.78 7.58
N ARG A 80 2.08 3.66 8.57
CA ARG A 80 0.86 3.76 9.38
C ARG A 80 -0.03 4.88 8.86
N ILE A 81 -1.31 4.57 8.64
CA ILE A 81 -2.31 5.56 8.23
C ILE A 81 -2.70 6.42 9.43
N LEU A 82 -2.35 7.71 9.37
CA LEU A 82 -2.70 8.71 10.38
C LEU A 82 -4.08 9.31 10.11
N GLN A 83 -4.39 9.59 8.85
CA GLN A 83 -5.65 10.20 8.44
C GLN A 83 -6.07 9.71 7.04
N ALA A 84 -7.38 9.52 6.84
CA ALA A 84 -7.97 9.26 5.53
C ALA A 84 -9.25 10.08 5.40
N GLN A 85 -9.30 11.00 4.44
CA GLN A 85 -10.43 11.91 4.21
C GLN A 85 -10.91 11.79 2.76
N ARG A 86 -12.14 11.33 2.56
CA ARG A 86 -12.80 11.36 1.27
C ARG A 86 -13.05 12.81 0.86
N GLN A 87 -12.65 13.16 -0.35
CA GLN A 87 -12.81 14.47 -0.96
C GLN A 87 -14.09 14.47 -1.82
N ASP A 88 -14.61 15.65 -2.13
CA ASP A 88 -15.85 15.82 -2.91
C ASP A 88 -15.76 15.23 -4.33
N ASN A 89 -14.54 15.11 -4.88
CA ASN A 89 -14.26 14.49 -6.17
C ASN A 89 -14.18 12.95 -6.13
N GLY A 90 -14.50 12.33 -4.98
CA GLY A 90 -14.46 10.88 -4.79
C GLY A 90 -13.10 10.28 -4.47
N GLN A 91 -12.00 11.04 -4.61
CA GLN A 91 -10.67 10.60 -4.18
C GLN A 91 -10.54 10.65 -2.66
N ILE A 92 -9.60 9.88 -2.11
CA ILE A 92 -9.29 9.88 -0.68
C ILE A 92 -7.91 10.51 -0.50
N LYS A 93 -7.85 11.62 0.25
CA LYS A 93 -6.58 12.17 0.73
C LYS A 93 -6.16 11.37 1.96
N VAL A 94 -4.98 10.76 1.89
CA VAL A 94 -4.41 9.98 3.00
C VAL A 94 -3.16 10.68 3.52
N VAL A 95 -2.96 10.63 4.83
CA VAL A 95 -1.72 11.02 5.51
C VAL A 95 -1.16 9.78 6.17
N VAL A 96 0.11 9.48 5.86
CA VAL A 96 0.82 8.31 6.40
C VAL A 96 2.10 8.75 7.08
N GLU A 97 2.54 7.94 8.04
CA GLU A 97 3.91 7.94 8.56
C GLU A 97 4.58 6.66 8.11
N GLY A 98 5.72 6.77 7.42
CA GLY A 98 6.52 5.62 6.98
C GLY A 98 7.27 4.94 8.11
#